data_AF-A0A6F9AKK4-F1
#
_entry.id   AF-A0A6F9AKK4-F1
#
_cell.length_a   1.000
_cell.length_b   1.000
_cell.length_c   1.000
_cell.angle_alpha   90.00
_cell.angle_beta   90.00
_cell.angle_gamma   90.00
#
_symmetry.space_group_name_H-M   'P 1'
#
loop_
_entity.id
_entity.type
_entity.pdbx_description
1 polymer ?
#
loop_
_entity_poly.entity_id
_entity_poly.type
_entity_poly.pdbx_seq_one_letter_code
_entity_poly.pdbx_strand_id
1 'polypeptide(L)'
;MFRRILQRVDFWLIWVTVVLFGASGAGTHSCHEVKTAFQLRQIGSLKWVPEAPGTDGELQICKHPGPSCCTRKMEESYQAAVRRETLQNIRSYSFELKYLIVGHSSAFQ
;
A
#
# COMPACT_ATOMS: atom_id res chain seq x y z
N MET A 1 54.22 -12.17 -0.66
CA MET A 1 53.09 -12.88 0.00
C MET A 1 52.27 -11.99 0.93
N PHE A 2 52.89 -11.13 1.75
CA PHE A 2 52.22 -10.31 2.78
C PHE A 2 51.12 -9.35 2.27
N ARG A 3 51.32 -8.71 1.10
CA ARG A 3 50.34 -7.78 0.49
C ARG A 3 49.00 -8.42 0.11
N ARG A 4 49.00 -9.70 -0.30
CA ARG A 4 47.76 -10.44 -0.63
C ARG A 4 46.96 -10.82 0.61
N ILE A 5 47.61 -10.87 1.78
CA ILE A 5 46.97 -11.20 3.06
C ILE A 5 46.24 -9.96 3.59
N LEU A 6 46.88 -8.78 3.57
CA LEU A 6 46.22 -7.52 3.96
C LEU A 6 44.96 -7.26 3.12
N GLN A 7 45.07 -7.36 1.79
CA GLN A 7 43.95 -7.09 0.88
C GLN A 7 42.77 -8.05 1.07
N ARG A 8 43.06 -9.29 1.49
CA ARG A 8 42.05 -10.32 1.79
C ARG A 8 41.36 -10.05 3.13
N VAL A 9 42.10 -9.53 4.12
CA VAL A 9 41.55 -9.14 5.43
C VAL A 9 40.68 -7.89 5.30
N ASP A 10 41.10 -6.90 4.51
CA ASP A 10 40.30 -5.70 4.23
C ASP A 10 38.98 -6.06 3.54
N PHE A 11 39.02 -6.94 2.53
CA PHE A 11 37.80 -7.40 1.85
C PHE A 11 36.87 -8.15 2.80
N TRP A 12 37.43 -8.98 3.70
CA TRP A 12 36.65 -9.71 4.69
C TRP A 12 36.00 -8.78 5.71
N LEU A 13 36.72 -7.76 6.18
CA LEU A 13 36.19 -6.73 7.09
C LEU A 13 35.09 -5.91 6.42
N ILE A 14 35.24 -5.54 5.14
CA ILE A 14 34.22 -4.82 4.37
C ILE A 14 32.98 -5.70 4.15
N TRP A 15 33.15 -6.99 3.88
CA TRP A 15 32.03 -7.92 3.77
C TRP A 15 31.29 -8.11 5.09
N VAL A 16 32.03 -8.24 6.20
CA VAL A 16 31.45 -8.37 7.54
C VAL A 16 30.69 -7.10 7.94
N THR A 17 31.20 -5.90 7.63
CA THR A 17 30.48 -4.65 7.92
C THR A 17 29.23 -4.48 7.05
N VAL A 18 29.27 -4.82 5.76
CA VAL A 18 28.08 -4.79 4.88
C VAL A 18 27.02 -5.79 5.33
N VAL A 19 27.40 -6.99 5.77
CA VAL A 19 26.45 -7.99 6.29
C VAL A 19 25.86 -7.56 7.64
N LEU A 20 26.65 -6.93 8.52
CA LEU A 20 26.16 -6.41 9.80
C LEU A 20 25.25 -5.19 9.64
N PHE A 21 25.45 -4.35 8.62
CA PHE A 21 24.67 -3.14 8.38
C PHE A 21 23.52 -3.34 7.35
N GLY A 22 23.48 -4.47 6.65
CA GLY A 22 22.47 -4.77 5.62
C GLY A 22 21.08 -5.16 6.17
N ALA A 23 20.92 -5.24 7.50
CA ALA A 23 19.68 -5.65 8.16
C ALA A 23 19.01 -4.52 8.95
N SER A 24 19.40 -3.26 8.76
CA SER A 24 18.73 -2.10 9.34
C SER A 24 17.92 -1.35 8.29
N GLY A 25 16.92 -2.03 7.73
CA GLY A 25 15.66 -1.39 7.31
C GLY A 25 14.87 -0.91 8.53
N ALA A 26 15.53 -0.22 9.45
CA ALA A 26 14.94 0.39 10.62
C ALA A 26 14.32 1.74 10.19
N GLY A 27 13.28 1.65 9.35
CA GLY A 27 12.33 2.73 9.24
C GLY A 27 11.68 2.89 10.62
N THR A 28 11.93 4.02 11.26
CA THR A 28 11.22 4.50 12.44
C THR A 28 9.72 4.19 12.27
N HIS A 29 9.18 3.33 13.13
CA HIS A 29 7.88 2.68 12.98
C HIS A 29 6.71 3.68 13.10
N SER A 30 6.56 4.58 12.13
CA SER A 30 5.50 5.58 12.08
C SER A 30 4.58 5.32 10.90
N CYS A 31 3.29 5.44 11.15
CA CYS A 31 2.24 5.31 10.14
C CYS A 31 1.95 6.62 9.41
N HIS A 32 2.88 7.58 9.43
CA HIS A 32 2.72 8.90 8.83
C HIS A 32 2.41 8.85 7.32
N GLU A 33 3.12 8.00 6.57
CA GLU A 33 2.90 7.83 5.13
C GLU A 33 1.48 7.29 4.84
N VAL A 34 1.06 6.28 5.62
CA VAL A 34 -0.28 5.70 5.53
C VAL A 34 -1.35 6.73 5.87
N LYS A 35 -1.11 7.55 6.91
CA LYS A 35 -2.02 8.62 7.32
C LYS A 35 -2.15 9.70 6.24
N THR A 36 -1.05 10.05 5.60
CA THR A 36 -1.02 10.99 4.47
C THR A 36 -1.79 10.43 3.27
N ALA A 37 -1.57 9.17 2.91
CA ALA A 37 -2.30 8.51 1.84
C ALA A 37 -3.81 8.41 2.13
N PHE A 38 -4.19 8.14 3.38
CA PHE A 38 -5.58 8.11 3.80
C PHE A 38 -6.25 9.49 3.69
N GLN A 39 -5.52 10.55 4.06
CA GLN A 39 -5.97 11.93 3.93
C GLN A 39 -6.21 12.33 2.47
N LEU A 40 -5.26 12.02 1.60
CA LEU A 40 -5.32 12.39 0.18
C LEU A 40 -6.53 11.77 -0.53
N ARG A 41 -6.91 10.55 -0.14
CA ARG A 41 -8.10 9.89 -0.71
C ARG A 41 -9.42 10.40 -0.12
N GLN A 42 -9.40 11.16 0.98
CA GLN A 42 -10.58 11.70 1.66
C GLN A 42 -11.64 10.62 2.00
N ILE A 43 -11.17 9.41 2.32
CA ILE A 43 -12.04 8.24 2.50
C ILE A 43 -12.71 8.21 3.88
N GLY A 44 -12.12 8.88 4.88
CA GLY A 44 -12.64 8.90 6.24
C GLY A 44 -11.87 9.83 7.17
N SER A 45 -12.10 9.68 8.48
CA SER A 45 -11.44 10.50 9.50
C SER A 45 -10.03 10.02 9.80
N LEU A 46 -9.05 10.93 9.87
CA LEU A 46 -7.64 10.61 10.13
C LEU A 46 -7.38 9.89 11.45
N LYS A 47 -8.32 9.97 12.41
CA LYS A 47 -8.26 9.24 13.68
C LYS A 47 -8.34 7.72 13.53
N TRP A 48 -8.72 7.22 12.35
CA TRP A 48 -8.77 5.79 12.05
C TRP A 48 -7.41 5.22 11.65
N VAL A 49 -6.43 6.08 11.35
CA VAL A 49 -5.05 5.66 11.12
C VAL A 49 -4.27 5.86 12.43
N PRO A 50 -3.61 4.81 12.96
CA PRO A 50 -2.80 4.92 14.17
C PRO A 50 -1.52 5.71 13.87
N GLU A 51 -0.82 6.19 14.90
CA GLU A 51 0.47 6.87 14.71
C GLU A 51 1.65 5.90 14.53
N ALA A 52 1.52 4.69 15.09
CA ALA A 52 2.52 3.63 15.04
C ALA A 52 1.86 2.27 14.70
N PRO A 53 2.62 1.32 14.10
CA PRO A 53 2.11 0.00 13.77
C PRO A 53 1.63 -0.76 15.01
N GLY A 54 0.44 -1.34 14.94
CA GLY A 54 -0.14 -2.17 15.99
C GLY A 54 -0.31 -3.61 15.53
N THR A 55 -0.27 -4.56 16.46
CA THR A 55 -0.63 -5.96 16.21
C THR A 55 -2.14 -6.08 15.97
N ASP A 56 -2.50 -6.05 14.69
CA ASP A 56 -3.81 -6.33 14.07
C ASP A 56 -5.08 -6.05 14.88
N GLY A 57 -5.82 -5.03 14.45
CA GLY A 57 -7.25 -4.90 14.76
C GLY A 57 -8.07 -5.78 13.82
N GLU A 58 -8.20 -7.08 14.09
CA GLU A 58 -9.11 -8.07 13.45
C GLU A 58 -9.50 -7.75 11.98
N LEU A 59 -8.50 -7.52 11.14
CA LEU A 59 -8.69 -7.15 9.73
C LEU A 59 -9.29 -8.32 8.97
N GLN A 60 -10.31 -8.07 8.16
CA GLN A 60 -11.04 -9.13 7.45
C GLN A 60 -10.55 -9.34 6.02
N ILE A 61 -10.09 -8.26 5.37
CA ILE A 61 -9.70 -8.21 3.97
C ILE A 61 -8.19 -8.11 3.86
N CYS A 62 -7.60 -7.14 4.56
CA CYS A 62 -6.16 -6.90 4.57
C CYS A 62 -5.48 -7.88 5.54
N LYS A 63 -4.98 -9.01 5.02
CA LYS A 63 -4.20 -9.97 5.81
C LYS A 63 -2.71 -9.65 5.69
N HIS A 64 -2.10 -9.22 6.80
CA HIS A 64 -0.67 -8.95 6.87
C HIS A 64 -0.06 -9.70 8.08
N PRO A 65 1.04 -10.46 7.91
CA PRO A 65 1.71 -11.07 9.05
C PRO A 65 2.48 -10.03 9.86
N GLY A 66 2.10 -9.80 11.11
CA GLY A 66 2.78 -8.87 12.02
C GLY A 66 2.14 -7.47 12.07
N PRO A 67 2.75 -6.51 12.79
CA PRO A 67 2.11 -5.24 13.07
C PRO A 67 1.86 -4.43 11.80
N SER A 68 0.69 -3.78 11.74
CA SER A 68 0.25 -3.00 10.59
C SER A 68 -0.24 -1.60 11.00
N CYS A 69 -0.24 -0.68 10.04
CA CYS A 69 -0.83 0.66 10.19
C CYS A 69 -2.34 0.67 9.86
N CYS A 70 -2.95 -0.50 9.67
CA CYS A 70 -4.35 -0.63 9.31
C CYS A 70 -5.18 -0.95 10.56
N THR A 71 -6.26 -0.20 10.75
CA THR A 71 -7.28 -0.54 11.74
C THR A 71 -8.52 -1.09 11.04
N ARG A 72 -9.35 -1.85 11.76
CA ARG A 72 -10.65 -2.29 11.29
C ARG A 72 -11.50 -1.14 10.74
N LYS A 73 -11.47 0.03 11.40
CA LYS A 73 -12.24 1.21 10.98
C LYS A 73 -11.69 1.83 9.68
N MET A 74 -10.38 1.87 9.52
CA MET A 74 -9.75 2.29 8.27
C MET A 74 -10.12 1.32 7.13
N GLU A 75 -10.08 0.01 7.38
CA GLU A 75 -10.44 -1.03 6.41
C GLU A 75 -11.91 -0.93 5.97
N GLU A 76 -12.84 -0.82 6.92
CA GLU A 76 -14.28 -0.64 6.65
C GLU A 76 -14.54 0.61 5.79
N SER A 77 -13.80 1.69 6.05
CA SER A 77 -13.89 2.93 5.28
C SER A 77 -13.44 2.75 3.84
N TYR A 78 -12.30 2.08 3.63
CA TYR A 78 -11.82 1.73 2.29
C TYR A 78 -12.83 0.87 1.55
N GLN A 79 -13.38 -0.14 2.22
CA GLN A 79 -14.38 -1.03 1.62
C GLN A 79 -15.61 -0.26 1.14
N ALA A 80 -16.11 0.68 1.95
CA ALA A 80 -17.25 1.52 1.58
C ALA A 80 -16.92 2.45 0.40
N ALA A 81 -15.74 3.07 0.40
CA ALA A 81 -15.30 3.95 -0.69
C ALA A 81 -15.16 3.20 -2.01
N VAL A 82 -14.43 2.08 -2.02
CA VAL A 82 -14.21 1.25 -3.21
C VAL A 82 -15.52 0.71 -3.76
N ARG A 83 -16.46 0.29 -2.90
CA ARG A 83 -17.79 -0.15 -3.35
C ARG A 83 -18.54 0.96 -4.09
N ARG A 84 -18.55 2.18 -3.55
CA ARG A 84 -19.22 3.33 -4.17
C ARG A 84 -18.57 3.68 -5.51
N GLU A 85 -17.25 3.80 -5.55
CA GLU A 85 -16.49 4.12 -6.76
C GLU A 85 -16.72 3.06 -7.85
N THR A 86 -16.65 1.77 -7.48
CA THR A 86 -16.86 0.67 -8.42
C THR A 86 -18.26 0.69 -9.01
N LEU A 87 -19.29 0.89 -8.18
CA LEU A 87 -20.67 0.99 -8.65
C LEU A 87 -20.88 2.21 -9.56
N GLN A 88 -20.24 3.33 -9.25
CA GLN A 88 -20.28 4.52 -10.09
C GLN A 88 -19.60 4.28 -11.44
N ASN A 89 -18.42 3.67 -11.45
CA ASN A 89 -17.69 3.34 -12.67
C ASN A 89 -18.48 2.39 -13.57
N ILE A 90 -19.05 1.32 -12.99
CA ILE A 90 -19.92 0.39 -13.72
C ILE A 90 -21.09 1.12 -14.38
N ARG A 91 -21.78 2.00 -13.64
CA ARG A 91 -22.91 2.78 -14.19
C ARG A 91 -22.48 3.72 -15.30
N SER A 92 -21.37 4.43 -15.11
CA SER A 92 -20.82 5.35 -16.10
C SER A 92 -20.49 4.63 -17.40
N TYR A 93 -19.71 3.55 -17.34
CA TYR A 93 -19.35 2.77 -18.53
C TYR A 93 -20.56 2.11 -19.18
N SER A 94 -21.52 1.62 -18.40
CA SER A 94 -22.75 1.03 -18.93
C SER A 94 -23.59 2.06 -19.70
N PHE A 95 -23.65 3.30 -19.21
CA PHE A 95 -24.36 4.38 -19.88
C PHE A 95 -23.70 4.75 -21.21
N GLU A 96 -22.39 5.00 -21.19
CA GLU A 96 -21.61 5.31 -22.40
C GLU A 96 -21.73 4.20 -23.45
N LEU A 97 -21.56 2.95 -23.03
CA LEU A 97 -21.68 1.80 -23.92
C LEU A 97 -23.09 1.69 -24.52
N LYS A 98 -24.14 1.83 -23.69
CA LYS A 98 -25.53 1.79 -24.16
C LYS A 98 -25.81 2.90 -25.16
N TYR A 99 -25.30 4.12 -24.90
CA TYR A 99 -25.44 5.25 -25.81
C TYR A 99 -24.85 4.94 -27.18
N LEU A 100 -23.63 4.40 -27.23
CA LEU A 100 -22.97 4.02 -28.49
C LEU A 100 -23.72 2.91 -29.24
N ILE A 101 -24.18 1.87 -28.54
CA ILE A 101 -24.92 0.76 -29.16
C ILE A 101 -26.23 1.27 -29.77
N VAL A 102 -27.00 2.08 -29.02
CA VAL A 102 -28.25 2.66 -29.51
C VAL A 102 -28.00 3.57 -30.70
N GLY A 103 -27.01 4.46 -30.61
CA GLY A 103 -26.64 5.38 -31.69
C GLY A 103 -26.26 4.65 -32.98
N HIS A 104 -25.44 3.60 -32.89
CA HIS A 104 -25.12 2.77 -34.06
C HIS A 104 -26.34 2.02 -34.58
N SER A 105 -27.16 1.41 -33.70
CA SER A 105 -28.36 0.70 -34.14
C SER A 105 -29.34 1.59 -34.89
N SER A 106 -29.52 2.84 -34.45
CA SER A 106 -30.39 3.82 -35.11
C SER A 106 -29.86 4.31 -36.46
N ALA A 107 -28.56 4.20 -36.72
CA ALA A 107 -27.98 4.59 -37.99
C ALA A 107 -28.13 3.52 -39.09
N PHE A 108 -28.39 2.27 -38.71
CA PHE A 108 -28.57 1.13 -39.62
C PHE A 108 -30.04 0.73 -39.83
N GLN A 109 -30.96 1.36 -39.09
CA GLN A 109 -32.40 1.11 -39.17
C GLN A 109 -33.08 2.12 -40.11
#